data_AF-A0A1N6IJ01-F1
#
_entry.id   AF-A0A1N6IJ01-F1
#
_cell.length_a   1.000
_cell.length_b   1.000
_cell.length_c   1.000
_cell.angle_alpha   90.00
_cell.angle_beta   90.00
_cell.angle_gamma   90.00
#
_symmetry.space_group_name_H-M   'P 1'
#
loop_
_entity.id
_entity.type
_entity.pdbx_description
1 polymer ?
#
loop_
_entity_poly.entity_id
_entity_poly.type
_entity_poly.pdbx_seq_one_letter_code
_entity_poly.pdbx_strand_id
1 'polypeptide(L)'
;MLEGLEGRTLQAASLTAAAAIVPANARLLNRENGISVQDRRMSYTTPQGTRVIVTLYGVGSLAGSTVDPDGALNVVFSDTGPQTGIVAKVSGGTRRATLRSIHHKDLNPDDLSGIGSSLLNVVNFKDFDLVDNGRINLTGGVHAIYLNSVGRNTQINLREEPIEFLSNDGSTLPTSTSSNGVNLAFITNLLGASTLTSVGGQFVADFNSIANHIPTGGSATIGVNPGPPPAPPGVVAVINHIKGAPRSTSGIEDPQVFGLDSTTHTLIRFDATTGAALQTIPLTGMGTPNTGVALGRNAGRLVALVGDGTSIRAFDAVTGDPVGQFTTTNLGSLGLTTIDGIGSTDTRTVISDSTAGAGGLALQIDVTASLATGHAVAVGQPYPPQRQFELSGGLASVPATHTMFATGAAHFDTFQPNLVQFGVLSLNTGDQLSETARTPLKQNGNFVNAGPEGSVDSQPPQVLGSVDQNLALVTGVANGKNVVSLLNPQTLASNGTLTLNNPNPLTGLSESFRPDLANSALIDVQGNVQSLRAKDATGLVFNVAGYINLAKINRATDSLIIGQPFGHAEIPKRSHVDIISSPRPVDGRNGVQVNKNLKQIGPLSLPGR
;
A
#
# COMPACT_ATOMS: atom_id res chain seq x y z
N MET A 1 -63.10 37.22 24.19
CA MET A 1 -61.69 37.05 24.58
C MET A 1 -61.12 35.96 23.68
N LEU A 2 -60.55 36.14 22.49
CA LEU A 2 -59.84 37.25 21.82
C LEU A 2 -58.75 37.92 22.65
N GLU A 3 -57.51 37.47 22.45
CA GLU A 3 -56.20 38.18 22.47
C GLU A 3 -55.10 37.11 22.30
N GLY A 4 -54.09 37.18 21.42
CA GLY A 4 -53.76 38.14 20.36
C GLY A 4 -52.74 37.48 19.41
N LEU A 5 -53.02 37.52 18.10
CA LEU A 5 -52.18 37.04 16.99
C LEU A 5 -51.76 38.24 16.13
N GLU A 6 -51.20 39.28 16.73
CA GLU A 6 -50.69 40.45 15.99
C GLU A 6 -49.22 40.69 16.36
N GLY A 7 -48.32 40.35 15.43
CA GLY A 7 -46.89 40.58 15.65
C GLY A 7 -45.91 39.88 14.71
N ARG A 8 -46.35 39.12 13.70
CA ARG A 8 -45.43 38.59 12.67
C ARG A 8 -45.96 38.83 11.27
N THR A 9 -45.63 39.99 10.74
CA THR A 9 -45.67 40.28 9.31
C THR A 9 -44.66 39.36 8.63
N LEU A 10 -45.15 38.44 7.79
CA LEU A 10 -44.33 37.75 6.79
C LEU A 10 -43.80 38.81 5.82
N GLN A 11 -42.53 39.18 5.95
CA GLN A 11 -41.83 39.85 4.87
C GLN A 11 -41.65 38.84 3.73
N ALA A 12 -42.64 38.76 2.84
CA ALA A 12 -42.39 38.39 1.47
C ALA A 12 -41.50 39.48 0.87
N ALA A 13 -40.19 39.23 0.80
CA ALA A 13 -39.29 40.09 0.05
C ALA A 13 -39.69 39.99 -1.44
N SER A 14 -40.38 41.02 -1.91
CA SER A 14 -40.63 41.29 -3.31
C SER A 14 -39.29 41.32 -4.05
N LEU A 15 -39.10 40.41 -5.01
CA LEU A 15 -38.06 40.51 -6.02
C LEU A 15 -38.40 41.66 -6.98
N THR A 16 -38.15 42.89 -6.56
CA THR A 16 -37.90 43.99 -7.50
C THR A 16 -36.48 43.82 -8.01
N ALA A 17 -36.38 43.46 -9.28
CA ALA A 17 -35.14 43.34 -10.03
C ALA A 17 -34.33 44.64 -9.96
N ALA A 18 -33.35 44.68 -9.06
CA ALA A 18 -32.19 45.55 -9.19
C ALA A 18 -31.10 44.73 -9.86
N ALA A 19 -30.70 45.12 -11.06
CA ALA A 19 -29.55 44.58 -11.76
C ALA A 19 -28.28 44.87 -10.93
N ALA A 20 -27.99 43.97 -9.98
CA ALA A 20 -26.72 43.96 -9.28
C ALA A 20 -25.68 43.35 -10.22
N ILE A 21 -24.69 44.17 -10.55
CA ILE A 21 -23.49 43.77 -11.27
C ILE A 21 -22.89 42.57 -10.54
N VAL A 22 -22.97 41.39 -11.17
CA VAL A 22 -22.33 40.18 -10.68
C VAL A 22 -20.81 40.42 -10.72
N PRO A 23 -20.08 40.33 -9.60
CA PRO A 23 -18.62 40.40 -9.65
C PRO A 23 -18.11 39.22 -10.50
N ALA A 24 -17.13 39.47 -11.35
CA ALA A 24 -16.60 38.53 -12.34
C ALA A 24 -16.03 37.20 -11.78
N ASN A 25 -16.09 37.00 -10.46
CA ASN A 25 -15.59 35.83 -9.73
C ASN A 25 -16.64 35.17 -8.81
N ALA A 26 -17.95 35.30 -9.11
CA ALA A 26 -18.96 34.52 -8.39
C ALA A 26 -18.81 33.03 -8.76
N ARG A 27 -18.21 32.23 -7.86
CA ARG A 27 -18.14 30.77 -8.00
C ARG A 27 -19.58 30.24 -8.08
N LEU A 28 -19.99 29.76 -9.25
CA LEU A 28 -21.24 29.04 -9.41
C LEU A 28 -21.12 27.72 -8.65
N LEU A 29 -21.73 27.66 -7.47
CA LEU A 29 -21.87 26.45 -6.66
C LEU A 29 -22.97 25.59 -7.27
N ASN A 30 -22.77 24.27 -7.39
CA ASN A 30 -23.90 23.38 -7.59
C ASN A 30 -24.72 23.33 -6.29
N ARG A 31 -26.00 23.69 -6.35
CA ARG A 31 -26.90 23.73 -5.16
C ARG A 31 -27.08 22.36 -4.51
N GLU A 32 -26.83 21.26 -5.22
CA GLU A 32 -26.99 19.90 -4.70
C GLU A 32 -25.80 19.42 -3.85
N ASN A 33 -24.60 20.00 -4.00
CA ASN A 33 -23.38 19.45 -3.36
C ASN A 33 -22.47 20.52 -2.71
N GLY A 34 -22.74 21.81 -2.90
CA GLY A 34 -21.92 22.88 -2.30
C GLY A 34 -20.51 23.03 -2.87
N ILE A 35 -20.15 22.32 -3.95
CA ILE A 35 -18.85 22.38 -4.64
C ILE A 35 -18.96 23.30 -5.87
N SER A 36 -17.93 24.12 -6.10
CA SER A 36 -17.85 25.00 -7.28
C SER A 36 -17.76 24.18 -8.57
N VAL A 37 -18.46 24.60 -9.62
CA VAL A 37 -18.31 24.00 -10.97
C VAL A 37 -16.86 24.09 -11.48
N GLN A 38 -16.11 25.11 -11.04
CA GLN A 38 -14.68 25.26 -11.36
C GLN A 38 -13.81 24.18 -10.72
N ASP A 39 -14.19 23.70 -9.54
CA ASP A 39 -13.45 22.67 -8.82
C ASP A 39 -13.72 21.27 -9.41
N ARG A 40 -14.69 21.13 -10.33
CA ARG A 40 -15.06 19.86 -10.97
C ARG A 40 -14.65 19.76 -12.43
N ARG A 41 -14.11 20.83 -12.99
CA ARG A 41 -13.73 20.88 -14.39
C ARG A 41 -12.49 21.72 -14.60
N MET A 42 -11.49 21.13 -15.22
CA MET A 42 -10.29 21.83 -15.67
C MET A 42 -10.15 21.73 -17.18
N SER A 43 -9.53 22.74 -17.78
CA SER A 43 -9.18 22.74 -19.20
C SER A 43 -7.86 23.42 -19.44
N TYR A 44 -7.07 22.89 -20.36
CA TYR A 44 -5.79 23.47 -20.75
C TYR A 44 -5.46 23.10 -22.20
N THR A 45 -4.42 23.74 -22.74
CA THR A 45 -3.86 23.40 -24.05
C THR A 45 -2.43 22.95 -23.85
N THR A 46 -2.06 21.78 -24.38
CA THR A 46 -0.68 21.27 -24.30
C THR A 46 0.26 22.14 -25.14
N PRO A 47 1.58 22.08 -24.93
CA PRO A 47 2.56 22.75 -25.79
C PRO A 47 2.43 22.42 -27.28
N GLN A 48 1.89 21.24 -27.61
CA GLN A 48 1.64 20.77 -28.98
C GLN A 48 0.28 21.23 -29.54
N GLY A 49 -0.44 22.11 -28.85
CA GLY A 49 -1.73 22.65 -29.31
C GLY A 49 -2.93 21.72 -29.12
N THR A 50 -2.77 20.60 -28.40
CA THR A 50 -3.88 19.71 -28.05
C THR A 50 -4.71 20.33 -26.94
N ARG A 51 -6.03 20.43 -27.13
CA ARG A 51 -6.96 20.94 -26.10
C ARG A 51 -7.49 19.80 -25.25
N VAL A 52 -7.41 19.96 -23.94
CA VAL A 52 -7.83 18.98 -22.94
C VAL A 52 -8.90 19.57 -22.05
N ILE A 53 -9.95 18.79 -21.79
CA ILE A 53 -10.99 19.10 -20.80
C ILE A 53 -11.16 17.87 -19.92
N VAL A 54 -10.95 18.02 -18.61
CA VAL A 54 -11.21 16.98 -17.61
C VAL A 54 -12.43 17.39 -16.82
N THR A 55 -13.37 16.46 -16.63
CA THR A 55 -14.63 16.71 -15.92
C THR A 55 -14.91 15.58 -14.93
N LEU A 56 -15.25 15.97 -13.70
CA LEU A 56 -15.73 15.08 -12.66
C LEU A 56 -17.26 15.08 -12.63
N TYR A 57 -17.87 13.94 -12.89
CA TYR A 57 -19.30 13.65 -12.78
C TYR A 57 -19.59 12.96 -11.44
N GLY A 58 -20.74 13.23 -10.82
CA GLY A 58 -21.03 12.75 -9.46
C GLY A 58 -20.53 13.70 -8.37
N VAL A 59 -20.19 13.19 -7.19
CA VAL A 59 -19.76 14.02 -6.05
C VAL A 59 -18.23 14.10 -6.00
N GLY A 60 -17.70 15.22 -5.54
CA GLY A 60 -16.26 15.42 -5.37
C GLY A 60 -15.66 16.59 -6.13
N SER A 61 -14.34 16.68 -6.06
CA SER A 61 -13.53 17.81 -6.51
C SER A 61 -12.24 17.32 -7.20
N LEU A 62 -11.78 18.12 -8.17
CA LEU A 62 -10.49 18.04 -8.87
C LEU A 62 -9.53 19.15 -8.42
N ALA A 63 -9.87 19.90 -7.36
CA ALA A 63 -9.02 20.96 -6.84
C ALA A 63 -7.63 20.43 -6.46
N GLY A 64 -6.60 21.18 -6.82
CA GLY A 64 -5.20 20.77 -6.67
C GLY A 64 -4.62 20.05 -7.89
N SER A 65 -5.44 19.71 -8.89
CA SER A 65 -4.93 19.19 -10.17
C SER A 65 -4.10 20.26 -10.90
N THR A 66 -2.94 19.87 -11.44
CA THR A 66 -1.98 20.78 -12.10
C THR A 66 -1.53 20.22 -13.45
N VAL A 67 -0.93 21.08 -14.27
CA VAL A 67 -0.30 20.69 -15.53
C VAL A 67 1.14 21.15 -15.48
N ASP A 68 2.06 20.23 -15.71
CA ASP A 68 3.49 20.52 -15.73
C ASP A 68 3.88 21.32 -16.98
N PRO A 69 5.04 21.99 -16.98
CA PRO A 69 5.51 22.74 -18.15
C PRO A 69 5.63 21.92 -19.44
N ASP A 70 5.85 20.60 -19.33
CA ASP A 70 5.89 19.68 -20.48
C ASP A 70 4.49 19.26 -20.99
N GLY A 71 3.42 19.72 -20.34
CA GLY A 71 2.04 19.44 -20.68
C GLY A 71 1.46 18.21 -19.99
N ALA A 72 2.24 17.51 -19.15
CA ALA A 72 1.75 16.34 -18.42
C ALA A 72 0.79 16.74 -17.30
N LEU A 73 -0.33 16.04 -17.23
CA LEU A 73 -1.38 16.29 -16.25
C LEU A 73 -1.13 15.55 -14.94
N ASN A 74 -1.28 16.25 -13.82
CA ASN A 74 -1.39 15.67 -12.48
C ASN A 74 -2.84 15.84 -12.01
N VAL A 75 -3.56 14.74 -11.86
CA VAL A 75 -4.95 14.74 -11.36
C VAL A 75 -4.93 14.48 -9.87
N VAL A 76 -5.49 15.41 -9.12
CA VAL A 76 -5.77 15.29 -7.69
C VAL A 76 -7.29 15.27 -7.53
N PHE A 77 -7.82 14.21 -6.93
CA PHE A 77 -9.25 14.09 -6.65
C PHE A 77 -9.53 14.03 -5.15
N SER A 78 -10.75 14.40 -4.76
CA SER A 78 -11.20 14.33 -3.37
C SER A 78 -12.71 14.32 -3.25
N ASP A 79 -13.19 13.88 -2.09
CA ASP A 79 -14.61 13.83 -1.76
C ASP A 79 -15.44 13.08 -2.82
N THR A 80 -14.87 12.01 -3.39
CA THR A 80 -15.53 11.19 -4.41
C THR A 80 -16.29 10.03 -3.79
N GLY A 81 -17.10 9.35 -4.60
CA GLY A 81 -17.88 8.20 -4.15
C GLY A 81 -18.07 7.15 -5.24
N PRO A 82 -18.79 6.07 -4.92
CA PRO A 82 -18.97 4.91 -5.81
C PRO A 82 -19.72 5.21 -7.12
N GLN A 83 -20.33 6.39 -7.23
CA GLN A 83 -21.01 6.86 -8.46
C GLN A 83 -20.19 7.94 -9.20
N THR A 84 -19.03 8.33 -8.69
CA THR A 84 -18.22 9.41 -9.25
C THR A 84 -17.38 8.91 -10.42
N GLY A 85 -17.35 9.70 -11.49
CA GLY A 85 -16.54 9.43 -12.67
C GLY A 85 -15.69 10.62 -13.08
N ILE A 86 -14.40 10.39 -13.35
CA ILE A 86 -13.49 11.40 -13.91
C ILE A 86 -13.28 11.07 -15.39
N VAL A 87 -13.67 11.99 -16.27
CA VAL A 87 -13.60 11.78 -17.73
C VAL A 87 -12.83 12.91 -18.37
N ALA A 88 -11.83 12.54 -19.16
CA ALA A 88 -11.06 13.48 -19.96
C ALA A 88 -11.46 13.41 -21.44
N LYS A 89 -11.58 14.58 -22.06
CA LYS A 89 -11.80 14.76 -23.49
C LYS A 89 -10.62 15.49 -24.09
N VAL A 90 -10.09 14.92 -25.16
CA VAL A 90 -8.94 15.46 -25.90
C VAL A 90 -9.40 15.81 -27.31
N SER A 91 -9.04 17.00 -27.79
CA SER A 91 -9.42 17.49 -29.12
C SER A 91 -8.37 18.43 -29.69
N GLY A 92 -8.32 18.56 -31.02
CA GLY A 92 -7.26 19.32 -31.70
C GLY A 92 -5.87 18.70 -31.52
N GLY A 93 -4.84 19.37 -32.07
CA GLY A 93 -3.45 18.93 -31.99
C GLY A 93 -3.24 17.47 -32.41
N THR A 94 -2.47 16.73 -31.60
CA THR A 94 -2.15 15.31 -31.81
C THR A 94 -3.30 14.36 -31.43
N ARG A 95 -4.38 14.87 -30.82
CA ARG A 95 -5.46 14.08 -30.18
C ARG A 95 -4.96 13.14 -29.08
N ARG A 96 -3.78 13.42 -28.53
CA ARG A 96 -3.14 12.70 -27.42
C ARG A 96 -2.74 13.70 -26.35
N ALA A 97 -2.83 13.31 -25.09
CA ALA A 97 -2.34 14.10 -23.97
C ALA A 97 -1.46 13.23 -23.04
N THR A 98 -0.59 13.87 -22.27
CA THR A 98 0.28 13.19 -21.32
C THR A 98 -0.31 13.25 -19.92
N LEU A 99 -0.18 12.16 -19.18
CA LEU A 99 -0.60 12.01 -17.79
C LEU A 99 0.63 11.66 -16.97
N ARG A 100 0.86 12.36 -15.86
CA ARG A 100 1.91 12.04 -14.90
C ARG A 100 1.36 11.32 -13.68
N SER A 101 0.25 11.82 -13.14
CA SER A 101 -0.33 11.18 -11.96
C SER A 101 -1.84 11.28 -11.85
N ILE A 102 -2.42 10.31 -11.14
CA ILE A 102 -3.79 10.36 -10.60
C ILE A 102 -3.72 9.85 -9.16
N HIS A 103 -4.14 10.66 -8.19
CA HIS A 103 -4.18 10.26 -6.78
C HIS A 103 -5.21 11.08 -6.00
N HIS A 104 -5.59 10.58 -4.83
CA HIS A 104 -6.45 11.30 -3.90
C HIS A 104 -5.66 12.39 -3.17
N LYS A 105 -6.29 13.52 -2.82
CA LYS A 105 -5.61 14.69 -2.20
C LYS A 105 -4.86 14.35 -0.91
N ASP A 106 -5.40 13.41 -0.12
CA ASP A 106 -4.86 13.03 1.19
C ASP A 106 -3.94 11.80 1.10
N LEU A 107 -3.70 11.27 -0.10
CA LEU A 107 -2.93 10.05 -0.31
C LEU A 107 -1.69 10.33 -1.14
N ASN A 108 -0.51 10.04 -0.59
CA ASN A 108 0.73 10.11 -1.35
C ASN A 108 0.66 9.11 -2.53
N PRO A 109 1.14 9.45 -3.74
CA PRO A 109 1.16 8.52 -4.87
C PRO A 109 1.84 7.16 -4.61
N ASP A 110 2.76 7.08 -3.64
CA ASP A 110 3.46 5.85 -3.26
C ASP A 110 2.79 5.10 -2.09
N ASP A 111 1.73 5.64 -1.48
CA ASP A 111 0.99 5.02 -0.38
C ASP A 111 0.09 3.88 -0.88
N LEU A 112 0.37 2.63 -0.49
CA LEU A 112 -0.39 1.49 -0.99
C LEU A 112 -1.60 1.14 -0.12
N SER A 113 -1.76 1.78 1.05
CA SER A 113 -2.83 1.47 1.99
C SER A 113 -4.21 1.82 1.41
N GLY A 114 -4.30 2.98 0.76
CA GLY A 114 -5.57 3.59 0.34
C GLY A 114 -6.37 4.23 1.48
N ILE A 115 -5.89 4.18 2.72
CA ILE A 115 -6.57 4.82 3.86
C ILE A 115 -6.57 6.34 3.64
N GLY A 116 -7.71 6.98 3.89
CA GLY A 116 -7.94 8.40 3.61
C GLY A 116 -8.30 8.69 2.15
N SER A 117 -8.32 7.68 1.27
CA SER A 117 -8.75 7.82 -0.13
C SER A 117 -10.25 7.57 -0.31
N SER A 118 -10.83 8.09 -1.39
CA SER A 118 -12.24 7.94 -1.72
C SER A 118 -12.49 7.08 -2.96
N LEU A 119 -13.68 6.50 -3.06
CA LEU A 119 -14.08 5.60 -4.15
C LEU A 119 -14.27 6.33 -5.48
N LEU A 120 -14.06 5.62 -6.60
CA LEU A 120 -14.34 6.08 -7.95
C LEU A 120 -15.00 4.97 -8.78
N ASN A 121 -16.12 5.26 -9.44
CA ASN A 121 -16.68 4.33 -10.42
C ASN A 121 -15.75 4.22 -11.64
N VAL A 122 -15.43 5.36 -12.25
CA VAL A 122 -14.74 5.37 -13.55
C VAL A 122 -13.68 6.46 -13.66
N VAL A 123 -12.53 6.09 -14.21
CA VAL A 123 -11.45 6.99 -14.62
C VAL A 123 -11.22 6.80 -16.11
N ASN A 124 -11.79 7.68 -16.94
CA ASN A 124 -11.73 7.59 -18.39
C ASN A 124 -10.74 8.59 -19.00
N PHE A 125 -9.52 8.12 -19.22
CA PHE A 125 -8.40 8.84 -19.82
C PHE A 125 -7.89 8.08 -21.05
N LYS A 126 -8.81 7.48 -21.82
CA LYS A 126 -8.50 6.64 -23.00
C LYS A 126 -7.63 7.32 -24.07
N ASP A 127 -7.54 8.65 -24.06
CA ASP A 127 -6.74 9.46 -24.98
C ASP A 127 -5.42 9.96 -24.36
N PHE A 128 -5.06 9.46 -23.18
CA PHE A 128 -3.85 9.85 -22.45
C PHE A 128 -2.80 8.75 -22.41
N ASP A 129 -1.54 9.18 -22.43
CA ASP A 129 -0.36 8.35 -22.22
C ASP A 129 0.20 8.66 -20.83
N LEU A 130 0.18 7.66 -19.93
CA LEU A 130 0.90 7.74 -18.66
C LEU A 130 2.39 7.72 -18.97
N VAL A 131 3.07 8.83 -18.70
CA VAL A 131 4.48 9.02 -19.05
C VAL A 131 5.39 8.10 -18.23
N ASP A 132 6.64 7.96 -18.66
CA ASP A 132 7.65 7.24 -17.88
C ASP A 132 7.73 7.82 -16.45
N ASN A 133 7.92 6.95 -15.46
CA ASN A 133 7.86 7.26 -14.02
C ASN A 133 6.46 7.70 -13.51
N GLY A 134 5.43 7.64 -14.36
CA GLY A 134 4.06 7.99 -13.98
C GLY A 134 3.48 7.08 -12.89
N ARG A 135 2.56 7.65 -12.10
CA ARG A 135 1.95 6.99 -10.92
C ARG A 135 0.44 7.19 -10.90
N ILE A 136 -0.31 6.09 -10.87
CA ILE A 136 -1.75 6.11 -10.63
C ILE A 136 -2.01 5.35 -9.33
N ASN A 137 -2.62 6.03 -8.37
CA ASN A 137 -2.97 5.45 -7.08
C ASN A 137 -4.46 5.58 -6.83
N LEU A 138 -5.17 4.47 -7.07
CA LEU A 138 -6.61 4.32 -6.88
C LEU A 138 -6.89 3.22 -5.84
N THR A 139 -6.04 3.13 -4.82
CA THR A 139 -6.14 2.15 -3.73
C THR A 139 -7.31 2.40 -2.77
N GLY A 140 -8.00 3.55 -2.90
CA GLY A 140 -9.28 3.79 -2.23
C GLY A 140 -10.40 2.89 -2.76
N GLY A 141 -10.33 2.50 -4.04
CA GLY A 141 -11.30 1.66 -4.73
C GLY A 141 -11.68 2.24 -6.10
N VAL A 142 -11.63 1.43 -7.14
CA VAL A 142 -12.07 1.82 -8.49
C VAL A 142 -12.74 0.67 -9.24
N HIS A 143 -13.85 0.96 -9.93
CA HIS A 143 -14.48 -0.05 -10.80
C HIS A 143 -13.83 -0.12 -12.18
N ALA A 144 -13.61 1.01 -12.87
CA ALA A 144 -13.06 1.02 -14.23
C ALA A 144 -12.00 2.11 -14.49
N ILE A 145 -10.93 1.74 -15.20
CA ILE A 145 -9.90 2.66 -15.68
C ILE A 145 -9.61 2.45 -17.17
N TYR A 146 -9.51 3.57 -17.90
CA TYR A 146 -9.19 3.61 -19.32
C TYR A 146 -7.99 4.51 -19.57
N LEU A 147 -6.97 3.97 -20.22
CA LEU A 147 -5.78 4.70 -20.69
C LEU A 147 -5.48 4.30 -22.13
N ASN A 148 -4.73 5.14 -22.84
CA ASN A 148 -4.17 4.67 -24.09
C ASN A 148 -2.88 3.92 -23.87
N SER A 149 -1.94 4.50 -23.13
CA SER A 149 -0.66 3.86 -22.91
C SER A 149 -0.08 4.12 -21.54
N VAL A 150 0.83 3.24 -21.14
CA VAL A 150 1.66 3.39 -19.95
C VAL A 150 3.12 3.21 -20.35
N GLY A 151 3.98 4.10 -19.86
CA GLY A 151 5.41 4.12 -20.10
C GLY A 151 6.21 3.19 -19.19
N ARG A 152 7.53 3.36 -19.20
CA ARG A 152 8.48 2.61 -18.38
C ARG A 152 8.49 3.10 -16.95
N ASN A 153 8.86 2.20 -16.04
CA ASN A 153 8.92 2.49 -14.61
C ASN A 153 7.61 3.11 -14.09
N THR A 154 6.47 2.71 -14.65
CA THR A 154 5.14 3.20 -14.27
C THR A 154 4.51 2.27 -13.26
N GLN A 155 3.74 2.82 -12.34
CA GLN A 155 3.03 2.04 -11.32
C GLN A 155 1.58 2.48 -11.26
N ILE A 156 0.69 1.51 -11.38
CA ILE A 156 -0.76 1.65 -11.27
C ILE A 156 -1.22 0.75 -10.14
N ASN A 157 -1.60 1.35 -9.01
CA ASN A 157 -2.14 0.64 -7.85
C ASN A 157 -3.66 0.81 -7.85
N LEU A 158 -4.39 -0.31 -7.89
CA LEU A 158 -5.85 -0.33 -7.92
C LEU A 158 -6.35 -1.16 -6.75
N ARG A 159 -7.50 -0.78 -6.20
CA ARG A 159 -8.28 -1.64 -5.30
C ARG A 159 -9.65 -1.88 -5.91
N GLU A 160 -10.13 -3.12 -5.83
CA GLU A 160 -11.51 -3.44 -6.20
C GLU A 160 -12.48 -2.65 -5.32
N GLU A 161 -13.50 -2.06 -5.94
CA GLU A 161 -14.61 -1.44 -5.24
C GLU A 161 -15.47 -2.51 -4.53
N PRO A 162 -15.80 -2.34 -3.22
CA PRO A 162 -16.60 -3.33 -2.50
C PRO A 162 -17.96 -3.62 -3.17
N ILE A 163 -18.37 -4.89 -3.16
CA ILE A 163 -19.55 -5.37 -3.88
C ILE A 163 -20.87 -4.68 -3.49
N GLU A 164 -20.97 -4.22 -2.25
CA GLU A 164 -22.12 -3.46 -1.75
C GLU A 164 -22.30 -2.12 -2.46
N PHE A 165 -21.22 -1.52 -2.96
CA PHE A 165 -21.28 -0.27 -3.74
C PHE A 165 -21.56 -0.51 -5.22
N LEU A 166 -21.40 -1.75 -5.68
CA LEU A 166 -21.75 -2.18 -7.03
C LEU A 166 -23.26 -2.46 -7.18
N SER A 167 -24.00 -2.50 -6.06
CA SER A 167 -25.45 -2.66 -6.01
C SER A 167 -26.11 -1.38 -5.47
N ASN A 168 -26.99 -0.78 -6.27
CA ASN A 168 -27.61 0.53 -6.02
C ASN A 168 -28.68 0.54 -4.91
N ASP A 169 -28.44 -0.04 -3.73
CA ASP A 169 -29.38 0.07 -2.62
C ASP A 169 -28.83 1.01 -1.54
N GLY A 170 -29.38 2.24 -1.55
CA GLY A 170 -29.07 3.30 -0.62
C GLY A 170 -29.43 2.92 0.81
N SER A 171 -28.41 2.69 1.64
CA SER A 171 -28.54 2.67 3.08
C SER A 171 -27.27 3.26 3.71
N THR A 172 -27.42 4.44 4.30
CA THR A 172 -26.39 5.17 5.02
C THR A 172 -26.18 4.59 6.43
N LEU A 173 -25.06 3.88 6.64
CA LEU A 173 -24.38 3.65 7.93
C LEU A 173 -22.93 3.22 7.64
N PRO A 174 -21.97 3.35 8.58
CA PRO A 174 -20.62 2.81 8.39
C PRO A 174 -20.71 1.30 8.14
N THR A 175 -20.40 0.87 6.93
CA THR A 175 -20.34 -0.55 6.55
C THR A 175 -18.90 -1.01 6.67
N SER A 176 -18.68 -2.04 7.49
CA SER A 176 -17.45 -2.83 7.47
C SER A 176 -17.69 -4.03 6.57
N THR A 177 -16.91 -4.18 5.51
CA THR A 177 -16.98 -5.35 4.63
C THR A 177 -15.73 -6.21 4.77
N SER A 178 -15.91 -7.52 4.75
CA SER A 178 -14.83 -8.46 4.49
C SER A 178 -14.83 -8.80 2.99
N SER A 179 -13.77 -8.44 2.26
CA SER A 179 -13.54 -8.88 0.88
C SER A 179 -12.19 -9.58 0.81
N ASN A 180 -12.18 -10.83 0.32
CA ASN A 180 -10.96 -11.64 0.15
C ASN A 180 -10.05 -11.66 1.41
N GLY A 181 -10.62 -11.88 2.60
CA GLY A 181 -9.87 -11.92 3.87
C GLY A 181 -9.46 -10.55 4.44
N VAL A 182 -9.75 -9.46 3.74
CA VAL A 182 -9.46 -8.09 4.19
C VAL A 182 -10.73 -7.40 4.69
N ASN A 183 -10.63 -6.85 5.89
CA ASN A 183 -11.64 -5.98 6.47
C ASN A 183 -11.38 -4.54 6.02
N LEU A 184 -12.34 -3.98 5.31
CA LEU A 184 -12.35 -2.58 4.87
C LEU A 184 -13.45 -1.85 5.62
N ALA A 185 -13.18 -0.64 6.10
CA ALA A 185 -14.19 0.23 6.69
C ALA A 185 -14.26 1.54 5.91
N PHE A 186 -15.49 2.00 5.65
CA PHE A 186 -15.76 3.24 4.93
C PHE A 186 -16.66 4.16 5.74
N ILE A 187 -16.46 5.47 5.56
CA ILE A 187 -17.37 6.51 6.03
C ILE A 187 -17.95 7.24 4.83
N THR A 188 -19.27 7.38 4.79
CA THR A 188 -19.96 8.19 3.78
C THR A 188 -20.39 9.52 4.40
N ASN A 189 -20.02 10.64 3.77
CA ASN A 189 -20.38 11.98 4.24
C ASN A 189 -21.78 12.41 3.77
N LEU A 190 -22.25 13.57 4.26
CA LEU A 190 -23.57 14.13 3.90
C LEU A 190 -23.72 14.40 2.38
N LEU A 191 -22.61 14.57 1.68
CA LEU A 191 -22.57 14.81 0.24
C LEU A 191 -22.48 13.50 -0.57
N GLY A 192 -22.54 12.32 0.06
CA GLY A 192 -22.46 11.03 -0.61
C GLY A 192 -21.06 10.60 -1.05
N ALA A 193 -20.00 11.29 -0.60
CA ALA A 193 -18.63 10.84 -0.80
C ALA A 193 -18.31 9.73 0.19
N SER A 194 -17.60 8.70 -0.26
CA SER A 194 -17.24 7.52 0.55
C SER A 194 -15.73 7.39 0.65
N THR A 195 -15.20 7.43 1.87
CA THR A 195 -13.76 7.42 2.16
C THR A 195 -13.38 6.17 2.94
N LEU A 196 -12.30 5.51 2.53
CA LEU A 196 -11.72 4.36 3.24
C LEU A 196 -11.01 4.84 4.51
N THR A 197 -11.39 4.30 5.66
CA THR A 197 -10.87 4.75 6.96
C THR A 197 -9.99 3.74 7.67
N SER A 198 -10.07 2.46 7.29
CA SER A 198 -9.17 1.44 7.81
C SER A 198 -9.08 0.25 6.86
N VAL A 199 -7.90 -0.35 6.81
CA VAL A 199 -7.63 -1.63 6.15
C VAL A 199 -7.04 -2.57 7.20
N GLY A 200 -7.54 -3.79 7.28
CA GLY A 200 -7.01 -4.82 8.18
C GLY A 200 -7.23 -6.23 7.65
N GLY A 201 -6.59 -7.22 8.26
CA GLY A 201 -6.59 -8.61 7.80
C GLY A 201 -5.40 -8.93 6.90
N GLN A 202 -5.37 -10.17 6.42
CA GLN A 202 -4.44 -10.67 5.40
C GLN A 202 -5.31 -11.02 4.20
N PHE A 203 -4.90 -10.71 2.97
CA PHE A 203 -5.72 -11.17 1.87
C PHE A 203 -5.64 -12.70 1.81
N VAL A 204 -6.80 -13.33 1.83
CA VAL A 204 -6.94 -14.77 1.66
C VAL A 204 -7.91 -14.93 0.50
N ALA A 205 -7.43 -15.49 -0.60
CA ALA A 205 -8.26 -15.82 -1.74
C ALA A 205 -9.23 -16.94 -1.34
N ASP A 206 -10.45 -16.56 -0.94
CA ASP A 206 -11.49 -17.48 -0.52
C ASP A 206 -12.17 -18.08 -1.76
N PHE A 207 -11.58 -19.15 -2.31
CA PHE A 207 -12.22 -20.00 -3.32
C PHE A 207 -12.23 -21.49 -2.92
N ASN A 208 -11.98 -21.80 -1.64
CA ASN A 208 -11.97 -23.19 -1.15
C ASN A 208 -12.91 -23.46 0.05
N SER A 209 -14.02 -22.75 0.17
CA SER A 209 -15.04 -22.99 1.22
C SER A 209 -16.39 -23.53 0.70
N ILE A 210 -16.40 -24.23 -0.45
CA ILE A 210 -17.47 -25.17 -0.83
C ILE A 210 -16.78 -26.36 -1.53
N ALA A 211 -16.55 -27.52 -0.90
CA ALA A 211 -17.59 -28.50 -0.63
C ALA A 211 -17.16 -29.52 0.44
N ASN A 212 -17.71 -29.38 1.64
CA ASN A 212 -18.15 -30.52 2.45
C ASN A 212 -19.62 -30.30 2.78
N HIS A 213 -20.45 -30.22 1.74
CA HIS A 213 -21.89 -30.45 1.90
C HIS A 213 -22.16 -31.90 1.54
N ILE A 214 -22.31 -32.72 2.58
CA ILE A 214 -22.88 -34.05 2.51
C ILE A 214 -24.29 -33.89 1.88
N PRO A 215 -24.60 -34.54 0.76
CA PRO A 215 -25.92 -34.43 0.15
C PRO A 215 -26.90 -35.25 0.99
N THR A 216 -27.80 -34.58 1.70
CA THR A 216 -29.06 -35.20 2.14
C THR A 216 -30.22 -34.57 1.38
N GLY A 217 -30.69 -35.31 0.37
CA GLY A 217 -32.06 -35.24 -0.13
C GLY A 217 -32.34 -34.25 -1.25
N GLY A 218 -32.62 -34.78 -2.45
CA GLY A 218 -33.74 -34.26 -3.26
C GLY A 218 -33.43 -33.70 -4.64
N SER A 219 -33.45 -34.59 -5.63
CA SER A 219 -33.98 -34.40 -6.99
C SER A 219 -33.23 -33.53 -8.01
N ALA A 220 -32.35 -34.23 -8.75
CA ALA A 220 -32.15 -34.22 -10.20
C ALA A 220 -32.63 -33.00 -11.03
N THR A 221 -31.67 -32.31 -11.63
CA THR A 221 -31.70 -32.09 -13.08
C THR A 221 -30.35 -32.47 -13.67
N ILE A 222 -30.37 -33.57 -14.41
CA ILE A 222 -29.23 -34.14 -15.15
C ILE A 222 -29.00 -33.27 -16.39
N GLY A 223 -27.74 -32.86 -16.64
CA GLY A 223 -27.27 -32.58 -18.00
C GLY A 223 -27.02 -31.13 -18.43
N VAL A 224 -27.10 -30.13 -17.54
CA VAL A 224 -26.51 -28.81 -17.83
C VAL A 224 -25.20 -28.69 -17.06
N ASN A 225 -24.09 -28.72 -17.80
CA ASN A 225 -22.85 -28.13 -17.32
C ASN A 225 -23.23 -26.71 -16.86
N PRO A 226 -23.11 -26.34 -15.57
CA PRO A 226 -23.35 -24.97 -15.18
C PRO A 226 -22.48 -24.13 -16.11
N GLY A 227 -23.09 -23.21 -16.85
CA GLY A 227 -22.31 -22.25 -17.62
C GLY A 227 -21.24 -21.65 -16.69
N PRO A 228 -20.09 -21.20 -17.24
CA PRO A 228 -19.06 -20.58 -16.41
C PRO A 228 -19.75 -19.58 -15.49
N PRO A 229 -19.53 -19.66 -14.16
CA PRO A 229 -20.20 -18.79 -13.21
C PRO A 229 -20.07 -17.33 -13.69
N PRO A 230 -21.10 -16.48 -13.47
CA PRO A 230 -21.02 -15.06 -13.80
C PRO A 230 -19.68 -14.51 -13.31
N ALA A 231 -18.98 -13.79 -14.18
CA ALA A 231 -17.70 -13.18 -13.82
C ALA A 231 -17.87 -12.43 -12.50
N PRO A 232 -17.06 -12.73 -11.47
CA PRO A 232 -17.16 -11.99 -10.23
C PRO A 232 -16.98 -10.50 -10.54
N PRO A 233 -17.65 -9.62 -9.78
CA PRO A 233 -17.35 -8.20 -9.83
C PRO A 233 -15.85 -7.98 -9.61
N GLY A 234 -15.33 -6.87 -10.13
CA GLY A 234 -13.91 -6.58 -10.07
C GLY A 234 -13.51 -5.42 -10.96
N VAL A 235 -12.24 -5.05 -10.89
CA VAL A 235 -11.67 -3.94 -11.66
C VAL A 235 -11.72 -4.24 -13.18
N VAL A 236 -12.09 -3.24 -13.97
CA VAL A 236 -11.96 -3.22 -15.42
C VAL A 236 -10.84 -2.26 -15.83
N ALA A 237 -9.73 -2.80 -16.33
CA ALA A 237 -8.62 -2.01 -16.83
C ALA A 237 -8.49 -2.15 -18.36
N VAL A 238 -8.56 -1.02 -19.07
CA VAL A 238 -8.37 -0.97 -20.53
C VAL A 238 -7.21 -0.03 -20.84
N ILE A 239 -6.10 -0.59 -21.32
CA ILE A 239 -4.87 0.14 -21.62
C ILE A 239 -4.38 -0.34 -22.99
N ASN A 240 -4.46 0.49 -24.03
CA ASN A 240 -4.14 0.01 -25.39
C ASN A 240 -2.69 -0.48 -25.52
N HIS A 241 -1.72 0.25 -24.95
CA HIS A 241 -0.29 0.00 -25.14
C HIS A 241 0.46 0.03 -23.80
N ILE A 242 1.08 -1.08 -23.42
CA ILE A 242 1.88 -1.16 -22.19
C ILE A 242 3.36 -1.27 -22.57
N LYS A 243 4.18 -0.30 -22.14
CA LYS A 243 5.57 -0.12 -22.60
C LYS A 243 6.56 -0.11 -21.43
N GLY A 244 6.63 -1.21 -20.69
CA GLY A 244 7.71 -1.46 -19.73
C GLY A 244 9.05 -1.80 -20.39
N ALA A 245 10.10 -1.89 -19.59
CA ALA A 245 11.37 -2.47 -20.05
C ALA A 245 11.23 -3.99 -20.23
N PRO A 246 11.81 -4.59 -21.28
CA PRO A 246 11.90 -6.05 -21.39
C PRO A 246 12.55 -6.63 -20.14
N ARG A 247 11.94 -7.68 -19.58
CA ARG A 247 12.45 -8.36 -18.40
C ARG A 247 12.39 -9.88 -18.56
N SER A 248 13.25 -10.58 -17.81
CA SER A 248 13.01 -11.99 -17.55
C SER A 248 11.73 -12.12 -16.73
N THR A 249 11.00 -13.19 -16.99
CA THR A 249 9.73 -13.47 -16.32
C THR A 249 9.92 -14.08 -14.92
N SER A 250 11.15 -14.47 -14.57
CA SER A 250 11.53 -15.00 -13.25
C SER A 250 11.77 -13.91 -12.19
N GLY A 251 11.59 -14.25 -10.91
CA GLY A 251 12.13 -13.50 -9.76
C GLY A 251 11.14 -12.65 -8.97
N ILE A 252 9.93 -12.37 -9.48
CA ILE A 252 8.95 -11.61 -8.68
C ILE A 252 8.43 -12.40 -7.48
N GLU A 253 8.50 -13.74 -7.52
CA GLU A 253 8.08 -14.61 -6.43
C GLU A 253 9.09 -14.61 -5.27
N ASP A 254 10.27 -14.02 -5.49
CA ASP A 254 11.41 -14.05 -4.57
C ASP A 254 11.61 -12.67 -3.95
N PRO A 255 10.83 -12.33 -2.89
CA PRO A 255 11.06 -11.08 -2.16
C PRO A 255 12.49 -11.07 -1.59
N GLN A 256 13.10 -9.89 -1.60
CA GLN A 256 14.41 -9.66 -1.00
C GLN A 256 14.28 -8.82 0.26
N VAL A 257 15.14 -9.08 1.23
CA VAL A 257 15.22 -8.33 2.50
C VAL A 257 16.67 -7.97 2.77
N PHE A 258 16.90 -6.88 3.50
CA PHE A 258 18.20 -6.57 4.05
C PHE A 258 18.29 -7.03 5.50
N GLY A 259 19.39 -7.69 5.85
CA GLY A 259 19.76 -8.00 7.24
C GLY A 259 21.04 -7.28 7.65
N LEU A 260 21.09 -6.82 8.89
CA LEU A 260 22.28 -6.24 9.49
C LEU A 260 23.05 -7.30 10.27
N ASP A 261 24.31 -7.51 9.90
CA ASP A 261 25.26 -8.29 10.68
C ASP A 261 26.22 -7.31 11.37
N SER A 262 25.95 -7.03 12.65
CA SER A 262 26.81 -6.17 13.47
C SER A 262 28.12 -6.83 13.88
N THR A 263 28.25 -8.15 13.79
CA THR A 263 29.51 -8.85 14.06
C THR A 263 30.54 -8.53 12.98
N THR A 264 30.11 -8.60 11.72
CA THR A 264 30.97 -8.31 10.56
C THR A 264 30.87 -6.88 10.05
N HIS A 265 29.98 -6.06 10.63
CA HIS A 265 29.69 -4.69 10.19
C HIS A 265 29.28 -4.64 8.71
N THR A 266 28.35 -5.52 8.33
CA THR A 266 27.84 -5.60 6.97
C THR A 266 26.32 -5.53 6.90
N LEU A 267 25.83 -4.89 5.85
CA LEU A 267 24.45 -4.95 5.42
C LEU A 267 24.36 -5.99 4.31
N ILE A 268 23.53 -7.03 4.49
CA ILE A 268 23.44 -8.16 3.56
C ILE A 268 22.05 -8.19 2.95
N ARG A 269 21.96 -8.20 1.62
CA ARG A 269 20.71 -8.44 0.90
C ARG A 269 20.52 -9.94 0.71
N PHE A 270 19.40 -10.46 1.17
CA PHE A 270 19.02 -11.86 1.02
C PHE A 270 17.84 -12.02 0.06
N ASP A 271 17.84 -13.15 -0.63
CA ASP A 271 16.64 -13.75 -1.18
C ASP A 271 15.86 -14.41 -0.01
N ALA A 272 14.62 -13.96 0.24
CA ALA A 272 13.82 -14.48 1.36
C ALA A 272 13.15 -15.83 1.06
N THR A 273 13.13 -16.27 -0.20
CA THR A 273 12.66 -17.60 -0.61
C THR A 273 13.75 -18.64 -0.41
N THR A 274 14.95 -18.39 -0.95
CA THR A 274 16.05 -19.36 -0.94
C THR A 274 17.00 -19.19 0.27
N GLY A 275 16.95 -18.03 0.91
CA GLY A 275 17.87 -17.64 1.97
C GLY A 275 19.24 -17.19 1.47
N ALA A 276 19.48 -17.18 0.16
CA ALA A 276 20.79 -16.87 -0.40
C ALA A 276 21.19 -15.41 -0.11
N ALA A 277 22.44 -15.19 0.30
CA ALA A 277 23.02 -13.85 0.34
C ALA A 277 23.33 -13.42 -1.10
N LEU A 278 22.67 -12.36 -1.57
CA LEU A 278 22.77 -11.85 -2.94
C LEU A 278 23.76 -10.70 -3.06
N GLN A 279 23.94 -9.93 -1.99
CA GLN A 279 24.85 -8.79 -1.95
C GLN A 279 25.28 -8.53 -0.51
N THR A 280 26.55 -8.18 -0.31
CA THR A 280 27.09 -7.76 0.99
C THR A 280 27.69 -6.37 0.84
N ILE A 281 27.26 -5.43 1.68
CA ILE A 281 27.67 -4.03 1.67
C ILE A 281 28.43 -3.75 2.98
N PRO A 282 29.74 -3.43 2.91
CA PRO A 282 30.51 -3.05 4.08
C PRO A 282 30.04 -1.71 4.66
N LEU A 283 29.90 -1.63 5.99
CA LEU A 283 29.49 -0.43 6.70
C LEU A 283 30.70 0.37 7.22
N THR A 284 31.69 0.60 6.34
CA THR A 284 32.96 1.23 6.72
C THR A 284 32.76 2.61 7.34
N GLY A 285 33.39 2.82 8.49
CA GLY A 285 33.35 4.09 9.22
C GLY A 285 32.03 4.37 9.93
N MET A 286 31.09 3.42 10.00
CA MET A 286 30.00 3.46 10.99
C MET A 286 30.55 3.08 12.37
N GLY A 287 29.94 3.61 13.42
CA GLY A 287 30.13 3.08 14.78
C GLY A 287 29.63 1.64 14.88
N THR A 288 29.64 1.05 16.08
CA THR A 288 28.99 -0.25 16.29
C THR A 288 27.50 -0.12 15.94
N PRO A 289 27.01 -0.76 14.87
CA PRO A 289 25.61 -0.66 14.50
C PRO A 289 24.79 -1.30 15.62
N ASN A 290 24.00 -0.48 16.32
CA ASN A 290 23.34 -0.93 17.55
C ASN A 290 22.18 -1.86 17.25
N THR A 291 21.36 -1.55 16.24
CA THR A 291 20.21 -2.35 15.75
C THR A 291 19.40 -1.53 14.73
N GLY A 292 18.63 -2.19 13.86
CA GLY A 292 17.63 -1.55 12.98
C GLY A 292 18.04 -1.38 11.51
N VAL A 293 17.21 -1.95 10.63
CA VAL A 293 17.29 -1.75 9.17
C VAL A 293 15.87 -1.57 8.65
N ALA A 294 15.65 -0.60 7.78
CA ALA A 294 14.36 -0.41 7.12
C ALA A 294 14.51 -0.05 5.65
N LEU A 295 13.42 -0.18 4.89
CA LEU A 295 13.29 0.34 3.55
C LEU A 295 12.47 1.63 3.54
N GLY A 296 13.16 2.76 3.52
CA GLY A 296 12.53 4.09 3.43
C GLY A 296 12.47 4.64 2.00
N ARG A 297 11.88 5.82 1.83
CA ARG A 297 11.87 6.54 0.55
C ARG A 297 12.61 7.87 0.63
N ASN A 298 13.52 8.09 -0.30
CA ASN A 298 14.15 9.39 -0.57
C ASN A 298 13.61 9.94 -1.90
N ALA A 299 12.72 10.93 -1.85
CA ALA A 299 12.03 11.50 -3.02
C ALA A 299 11.37 10.43 -3.94
N GLY A 300 10.90 9.33 -3.34
CA GLY A 300 10.27 8.20 -4.03
C GLY A 300 11.22 7.06 -4.44
N ARG A 301 12.54 7.28 -4.40
CA ARG A 301 13.56 6.23 -4.55
C ARG A 301 13.65 5.40 -3.27
N LEU A 302 13.63 4.07 -3.40
CA LEU A 302 13.74 3.16 -2.27
C LEU A 302 15.19 3.10 -1.77
N VAL A 303 15.36 3.27 -0.45
CA VAL A 303 16.68 3.26 0.20
C VAL A 303 16.67 2.34 1.41
N ALA A 304 17.75 1.57 1.57
CA ALA A 304 18.01 0.83 2.79
C ALA A 304 18.62 1.79 3.82
N LEU A 305 18.00 1.87 5.00
CA LEU A 305 18.42 2.70 6.11
C LEU A 305 19.09 1.83 7.18
N VAL A 306 20.24 2.25 7.69
CA VAL A 306 20.98 1.55 8.74
C VAL A 306 21.39 2.53 9.83
N GLY A 307 21.08 2.22 11.09
CA GLY A 307 21.43 3.02 12.25
C GLY A 307 22.76 2.64 12.89
N ASP A 308 23.50 3.62 13.42
CA ASP A 308 24.71 3.42 14.25
C ASP A 308 24.64 4.14 15.61
N GLY A 309 23.45 4.20 16.18
CA GLY A 309 23.19 4.86 17.46
C GLY A 309 22.75 6.31 17.27
N THR A 310 23.58 7.20 16.72
CA THR A 310 23.19 8.62 16.52
C THR A 310 23.21 9.09 15.08
N SER A 311 23.49 8.21 14.14
CA SER A 311 23.35 8.50 12.71
C SER A 311 22.58 7.39 12.00
N ILE A 312 22.00 7.77 10.86
CA ILE A 312 21.39 6.85 9.90
C ILE A 312 22.08 7.03 8.56
N ARG A 313 22.51 5.92 7.96
CA ARG A 313 23.05 5.88 6.60
C ARG A 313 22.03 5.30 5.64
N ALA A 314 21.97 5.87 4.44
CA ALA A 314 21.10 5.43 3.37
C ALA A 314 21.91 4.85 2.22
N PHE A 315 21.48 3.69 1.72
CA PHE A 315 22.01 3.03 0.54
C PHE A 315 20.89 2.82 -0.48
N ASP A 316 21.19 2.86 -1.77
CA ASP A 316 20.22 2.49 -2.79
C ASP A 316 19.83 1.02 -2.61
N ALA A 317 18.53 0.74 -2.55
CA ALA A 317 18.06 -0.63 -2.28
C ALA A 317 18.39 -1.62 -3.43
N VAL A 318 18.55 -1.13 -4.67
CA VAL A 318 18.80 -1.94 -5.87
C VAL A 318 20.29 -2.14 -6.12
N THR A 319 21.09 -1.07 -6.06
CA THR A 319 22.53 -1.12 -6.39
C THR A 319 23.39 -1.32 -5.16
N GLY A 320 22.93 -0.95 -3.97
CA GLY A 320 23.72 -0.93 -2.74
C GLY A 320 24.67 0.26 -2.63
N ASP A 321 24.60 1.22 -3.56
CA ASP A 321 25.46 2.40 -3.54
C ASP A 321 25.09 3.35 -2.40
N PRO A 322 26.06 4.02 -1.74
CA PRO A 322 25.77 5.03 -0.72
C PRO A 322 24.97 6.19 -1.32
N VAL A 323 23.89 6.59 -0.64
CA VAL A 323 23.04 7.73 -1.01
C VAL A 323 23.33 8.95 -0.14
N GLY A 324 23.57 8.73 1.15
CA GLY A 324 23.84 9.81 2.11
C GLY A 324 23.70 9.35 3.55
N GLN A 325 23.78 10.30 4.48
CA GLN A 325 23.58 10.05 5.91
C GLN A 325 23.05 11.30 6.61
N PHE A 326 22.45 11.12 7.79
CA PHE A 326 22.04 12.21 8.67
C PHE A 326 22.18 11.80 10.14
N THR A 327 22.33 12.79 11.02
CA THR A 327 22.45 12.57 12.48
C THR A 327 21.10 12.74 13.17
N THR A 328 20.86 12.03 14.27
CA THR A 328 19.68 12.20 15.15
C THR A 328 19.97 13.01 16.42
N THR A 329 21.18 13.53 16.60
CA THR A 329 21.59 14.27 17.81
C THR A 329 20.70 15.48 18.13
N ASN A 330 20.13 16.13 17.11
CA ASN A 330 19.19 17.24 17.27
C ASN A 330 17.86 16.81 17.94
N LEU A 331 17.55 15.51 17.95
CA LEU A 331 16.38 14.93 18.61
C LEU A 331 16.60 14.67 20.10
N GLY A 332 17.79 14.94 20.66
CA GLY A 332 18.05 14.80 22.10
C GLY A 332 17.13 15.65 22.97
N SER A 333 16.72 16.82 22.48
CA SER A 333 15.71 17.67 23.16
C SER A 333 14.32 17.04 23.24
N LEU A 334 14.04 16.04 22.41
CA LEU A 334 12.82 15.24 22.39
C LEU A 334 12.96 13.92 23.16
N GLY A 335 14.12 13.69 23.81
CA GLY A 335 14.40 12.50 24.61
C GLY A 335 15.04 11.33 23.87
N LEU A 336 15.24 11.42 22.55
CA LEU A 336 15.95 10.37 21.79
C LEU A 336 17.46 10.60 21.87
N THR A 337 18.18 9.63 22.43
CA THR A 337 19.63 9.72 22.66
C THR A 337 20.43 8.68 21.86
N THR A 338 19.79 7.58 21.49
CA THR A 338 20.30 6.55 20.61
C THR A 338 19.20 6.07 19.65
N ILE A 339 19.56 5.19 18.73
CA ILE A 339 18.66 4.51 17.81
C ILE A 339 18.96 3.02 17.92
N ASP A 340 17.93 2.26 18.21
CA ASP A 340 17.94 0.79 18.22
C ASP A 340 16.83 0.18 17.36
N GLY A 341 15.94 1.01 16.82
CA GLY A 341 14.93 0.57 15.87
C GLY A 341 14.76 1.53 14.72
N ILE A 342 14.57 0.96 13.54
CA ILE A 342 14.18 1.66 12.34
C ILE A 342 13.17 0.76 11.63
N GLY A 343 11.99 1.30 11.31
CA GLY A 343 10.98 0.63 10.50
C GLY A 343 10.30 1.62 9.57
N SER A 344 9.82 1.17 8.42
CA SER A 344 9.18 2.04 7.44
C SER A 344 7.87 1.43 6.91
N THR A 345 6.82 2.24 6.94
CA THR A 345 5.63 2.05 6.08
C THR A 345 5.95 2.52 4.66
N ASP A 346 4.97 2.46 3.75
CA ASP A 346 5.14 2.93 2.38
C ASP A 346 5.55 4.42 2.27
N THR A 347 5.19 5.23 3.28
CA THR A 347 5.34 6.70 3.26
C THR A 347 5.97 7.30 4.51
N ARG A 348 6.05 6.57 5.62
CA ARG A 348 6.58 7.04 6.91
C ARG A 348 7.68 6.13 7.41
N THR A 349 8.77 6.71 7.90
CA THR A 349 9.81 6.00 8.63
C THR A 349 9.72 6.35 10.11
N VAL A 350 9.81 5.35 10.97
CA VAL A 350 9.82 5.47 12.42
C VAL A 350 11.17 5.01 12.94
N ILE A 351 11.71 5.75 13.89
CA ILE A 351 12.90 5.38 14.67
C ILE A 351 12.50 5.17 16.13
N SER A 352 13.19 4.29 16.84
CA SER A 352 13.03 4.11 18.29
C SER A 352 14.34 4.21 19.06
N ASP A 353 14.18 4.55 20.33
CA ASP A 353 15.17 4.46 21.40
C ASP A 353 14.49 3.70 22.55
N SER A 354 14.77 2.40 22.70
CA SER A 354 14.24 1.58 23.81
C SER A 354 14.73 2.03 25.18
N THR A 355 15.93 2.62 25.23
CA THR A 355 16.55 3.09 26.47
C THR A 355 16.05 4.46 26.93
N ALA A 356 15.22 5.14 26.12
CA ALA A 356 14.69 6.46 26.44
C ALA A 356 13.53 6.39 27.44
N GLY A 357 13.72 6.99 28.62
CA GLY A 357 12.69 7.01 29.66
C GLY A 357 12.41 5.61 30.23
N ALA A 358 11.21 5.41 30.78
CA ALA A 358 10.87 4.17 31.49
C ALA A 358 10.44 3.01 30.57
N GLY A 359 10.12 3.27 29.30
CA GLY A 359 9.64 2.24 28.37
C GLY A 359 10.08 2.44 26.92
N GLY A 360 10.98 3.38 26.65
CA GLY A 360 11.43 3.76 25.32
C GLY A 360 10.64 4.93 24.70
N LEU A 361 11.09 5.36 23.53
CA LEU A 361 10.45 6.35 22.68
C LEU A 361 10.45 5.90 21.22
N ALA A 362 9.38 6.23 20.48
CA ALA A 362 9.33 6.12 19.03
C ALA A 362 9.02 7.48 18.39
N LEU A 363 9.59 7.77 17.22
CA LEU A 363 9.37 9.04 16.52
C LEU A 363 9.34 8.84 15.00
N GLN A 364 8.41 9.49 14.30
CA GLN A 364 8.43 9.53 12.84
C GLN A 364 9.45 10.56 12.33
N ILE A 365 10.10 10.24 11.20
CA ILE A 365 11.03 11.15 10.53
C ILE A 365 10.72 11.24 9.03
N ASP A 366 11.06 12.39 8.43
CA ASP A 366 11.07 12.56 6.98
C ASP A 366 12.48 12.24 6.44
N VAL A 367 12.64 11.08 5.81
CA VAL A 367 13.94 10.61 5.28
C VAL A 367 14.48 11.54 4.20
N THR A 368 13.62 12.09 3.34
CA THR A 368 14.04 12.95 2.24
C THR A 368 14.58 14.27 2.78
N ALA A 369 13.83 14.90 3.68
CA ALA A 369 14.26 16.15 4.33
C ALA A 369 15.48 15.93 5.23
N SER A 370 15.56 14.77 5.90
CA SER A 370 16.71 14.42 6.76
C SER A 370 18.00 14.27 5.97
N LEU A 371 17.96 13.55 4.84
CA LEU A 371 19.11 13.41 3.94
C LEU A 371 19.52 14.76 3.32
N ALA A 372 18.55 15.62 2.98
CA ALA A 372 18.84 16.92 2.40
C ALA A 372 19.50 17.90 3.39
N THR A 373 19.16 17.82 4.67
CA THR A 373 19.67 18.73 5.72
C THR A 373 20.86 18.18 6.50
N GLY A 374 21.10 16.86 6.44
CA GLY A 374 22.14 16.18 7.22
C GLY A 374 21.75 15.93 8.68
N HIS A 375 20.55 16.33 9.11
CA HIS A 375 20.01 16.10 10.45
C HIS A 375 18.60 15.54 10.37
N ALA A 376 18.19 14.74 11.35
CA ALA A 376 16.87 14.12 11.35
C ALA A 376 15.77 15.19 11.44
N VAL A 377 14.81 15.12 10.52
CA VAL A 377 13.63 15.98 10.49
C VAL A 377 12.45 15.21 11.07
N ALA A 378 12.10 15.54 12.32
CA ALA A 378 10.98 14.91 13.03
C ALA A 378 9.63 15.28 12.38
N VAL A 379 8.73 14.29 12.36
CA VAL A 379 7.34 14.43 11.95
C VAL A 379 6.47 14.11 13.16
N GLY A 380 5.72 15.10 13.65
CA GLY A 380 4.90 14.94 14.85
C GLY A 380 5.70 14.94 16.15
N GLN A 381 5.10 14.38 17.20
CA GLN A 381 5.68 14.31 18.54
C GLN A 381 6.19 12.88 18.83
N PRO A 382 7.20 12.73 19.70
CA PRO A 382 7.62 11.42 20.18
C PRO A 382 6.46 10.70 20.87
N TYR A 383 6.40 9.39 20.67
CA TYR A 383 5.46 8.52 21.34
C TYR A 383 6.19 7.74 22.45
N PRO A 384 5.90 8.05 23.72
CA PRO A 384 6.24 7.18 24.83
C PRO A 384 5.21 6.04 24.94
N PRO A 385 5.62 4.77 24.97
CA PRO A 385 4.70 3.67 25.22
C PRO A 385 3.93 3.85 26.53
N GLN A 386 2.67 3.40 26.50
CA GLN A 386 1.77 3.52 27.62
C GLN A 386 1.59 2.16 28.32
N ARG A 387 1.05 2.21 29.54
CA ARG A 387 0.58 1.02 30.28
C ARG A 387 1.69 -0.04 30.43
N GLN A 388 2.88 0.41 30.83
CA GLN A 388 4.06 -0.42 31.13
C GLN A 388 4.50 -1.32 29.96
N PHE A 389 4.37 -0.81 28.73
CA PHE A 389 5.05 -1.46 27.60
C PHE A 389 6.47 -0.90 27.50
N GLU A 390 7.45 -1.78 27.41
CA GLU A 390 8.86 -1.47 27.23
C GLU A 390 9.27 -1.90 25.82
N LEU A 391 9.79 -0.98 25.00
CA LEU A 391 10.31 -1.31 23.66
C LEU A 391 11.57 -2.18 23.77
N SER A 392 11.83 -2.98 22.73
CA SER A 392 13.08 -3.76 22.60
C SER A 392 13.87 -3.48 21.33
N GLY A 393 13.57 -2.38 20.62
CA GLY A 393 14.27 -1.91 19.41
C GLY A 393 13.82 -2.50 18.08
N GLY A 394 13.06 -3.61 18.04
CA GLY A 394 12.54 -4.12 16.76
C GLY A 394 11.40 -3.25 16.24
N LEU A 395 11.52 -2.76 15.00
CA LEU A 395 10.50 -2.00 14.29
C LEU A 395 10.33 -2.51 12.87
N ALA A 396 9.09 -2.73 12.43
CA ALA A 396 8.79 -3.04 11.04
C ALA A 396 7.35 -2.66 10.68
N SER A 397 7.10 -2.43 9.40
CA SER A 397 5.74 -2.41 8.85
C SER A 397 5.54 -3.58 7.89
N VAL A 398 4.28 -3.92 7.60
CA VAL A 398 3.94 -4.67 6.40
C VAL A 398 3.45 -3.71 5.30
N PRO A 399 3.62 -4.04 4.01
CA PRO A 399 3.19 -3.20 2.90
C PRO A 399 1.69 -2.87 2.94
N ALA A 400 1.30 -1.71 2.42
CA ALA A 400 -0.09 -1.22 2.37
C ALA A 400 -0.78 -1.08 3.72
N THR A 401 -0.03 -0.75 4.76
CA THR A 401 -0.58 -0.41 6.08
C THR A 401 0.02 0.90 6.60
N HIS A 402 -0.72 1.58 7.46
CA HIS A 402 -0.21 2.68 8.30
C HIS A 402 0.10 2.19 9.71
N THR A 403 0.45 0.92 9.87
CA THR A 403 0.73 0.34 11.19
C THR A 403 2.21 0.01 11.28
N MET A 404 2.89 0.67 12.19
CA MET A 404 4.22 0.28 12.63
C MET A 404 4.08 -0.73 13.77
N PHE A 405 4.81 -1.84 13.68
CA PHE A 405 4.86 -2.87 14.71
C PHE A 405 6.19 -2.73 15.44
N ALA A 406 6.12 -2.58 16.76
CA ALA A 406 7.27 -2.47 17.64
C ALA A 406 7.36 -3.68 18.57
N THR A 407 8.50 -4.33 18.65
CA THR A 407 8.75 -5.40 19.62
C THR A 407 9.01 -4.80 21.01
N GLY A 408 8.63 -5.55 22.02
CA GLY A 408 8.84 -5.16 23.41
C GLY A 408 8.20 -6.15 24.37
N ALA A 409 7.97 -5.73 25.61
CA ALA A 409 7.26 -6.53 26.60
C ALA A 409 6.31 -5.70 27.46
N ALA A 410 5.30 -6.36 28.01
CA ALA A 410 4.36 -5.79 28.97
C ALA A 410 3.72 -6.91 29.81
N HIS A 411 2.91 -6.53 30.80
CA HIS A 411 2.05 -7.47 31.49
C HIS A 411 0.80 -7.79 30.65
N PHE A 412 0.77 -9.00 30.10
CA PHE A 412 -0.38 -9.54 29.36
C PHE A 412 -1.15 -10.59 30.17
N ASP A 413 -0.45 -11.38 30.98
CA ASP A 413 -1.05 -12.40 31.83
C ASP A 413 -1.40 -11.84 33.21
N THR A 414 -2.69 -11.71 33.50
CA THR A 414 -3.19 -11.25 34.80
C THR A 414 -2.89 -12.24 35.94
N PHE A 415 -2.58 -13.50 35.64
CA PHE A 415 -2.21 -14.52 36.63
C PHE A 415 -0.72 -14.54 36.95
N GLN A 416 0.11 -13.86 36.14
CA GLN A 416 1.55 -13.70 36.36
C GLN A 416 1.94 -12.21 36.40
N PRO A 417 1.41 -11.42 37.36
CA PRO A 417 1.61 -9.97 37.39
C PRO A 417 3.06 -9.55 37.64
N ASN A 418 3.93 -10.46 38.07
CA ASN A 418 5.35 -10.16 38.37
C ASN A 418 6.28 -10.39 37.17
N LEU A 419 5.75 -10.88 36.04
CA LEU A 419 6.52 -11.13 34.84
C LEU A 419 5.96 -10.29 33.70
N VAL A 420 6.85 -9.64 32.96
CA VAL A 420 6.51 -9.09 31.65
C VAL A 420 6.63 -10.21 30.62
N GLN A 421 5.77 -10.20 29.61
CA GLN A 421 5.81 -11.14 28.51
C GLN A 421 6.06 -10.39 27.21
N PHE A 422 6.84 -11.00 26.31
CA PHE A 422 7.12 -10.41 25.02
C PHE A 422 5.83 -10.22 24.21
N GLY A 423 5.79 -9.17 23.42
CA GLY A 423 4.67 -8.86 22.56
C GLY A 423 5.03 -7.82 21.51
N VAL A 424 4.02 -7.46 20.74
CA VAL A 424 4.11 -6.44 19.70
C VAL A 424 3.13 -5.32 20.02
N LEU A 425 3.66 -4.11 20.04
CA LEU A 425 2.90 -2.86 20.07
C LEU A 425 2.60 -2.42 18.64
N SER A 426 1.33 -2.19 18.34
CA SER A 426 0.89 -1.66 17.04
C SER A 426 0.65 -0.16 17.17
N LEU A 427 1.33 0.61 16.32
CA LEU A 427 1.27 2.07 16.27
C LEU A 427 0.71 2.53 14.93
N ASN A 428 -0.36 3.32 14.93
CA ASN A 428 -0.80 4.04 13.74
C ASN A 428 0.20 5.15 13.40
N THR A 429 0.62 5.22 12.14
CA THR A 429 1.57 6.20 11.60
C THR A 429 0.89 7.33 10.82
N GLY A 430 -0.32 7.73 11.23
CA GLY A 430 -0.96 8.95 10.75
C GLY A 430 -0.17 10.22 11.12
N ASP A 431 -0.85 11.34 11.32
CA ASP A 431 -0.19 12.62 11.66
C ASP A 431 0.66 12.55 12.94
N GLN A 432 0.28 11.66 13.86
CA GLN A 432 1.03 11.34 15.06
C GLN A 432 0.99 9.84 15.32
N LEU A 433 2.05 9.34 15.97
CA LEU A 433 2.07 7.97 16.46
C LEU A 433 1.04 7.79 17.57
N SER A 434 0.21 6.76 17.44
CA SER A 434 -0.78 6.39 18.45
C SER A 434 -0.92 4.88 18.53
N GLU A 435 -1.00 4.34 19.75
CA GLU A 435 -1.22 2.91 19.97
C GLU A 435 -2.63 2.51 19.53
N THR A 436 -2.70 1.46 18.71
CA THR A 436 -3.96 0.84 18.27
C THR A 436 -4.19 -0.51 18.93
N ALA A 437 -3.13 -1.26 19.21
CA ALA A 437 -3.22 -2.57 19.84
C ALA A 437 -1.90 -2.97 20.51
N ARG A 438 -2.00 -3.91 21.46
CA ARG A 438 -0.87 -4.68 21.99
C ARG A 438 -1.23 -6.15 21.97
N THR A 439 -0.40 -6.95 21.33
CA THR A 439 -0.65 -8.38 21.15
C THR A 439 0.49 -9.17 21.78
N PRO A 440 0.21 -10.09 22.73
CA PRO A 440 1.23 -10.92 23.33
C PRO A 440 1.79 -11.92 22.31
N LEU A 441 3.10 -12.13 22.36
CA LEU A 441 3.72 -13.24 21.64
C LEU A 441 3.45 -14.54 22.41
N LYS A 442 2.92 -15.54 21.70
CA LYS A 442 2.66 -16.86 22.26
C LYS A 442 3.40 -17.94 21.49
N GLN A 443 4.02 -18.86 22.22
CA GLN A 443 4.65 -20.06 21.67
C GLN A 443 3.89 -21.27 22.19
N ASN A 444 3.34 -22.09 21.28
CA ASN A 444 2.51 -23.25 21.62
C ASN A 444 1.34 -22.90 22.58
N GLY A 445 0.75 -21.72 22.40
CA GLY A 445 -0.36 -21.22 23.23
C GLY A 445 0.06 -20.56 24.55
N ASN A 446 1.33 -20.67 24.95
CA ASN A 446 1.85 -20.08 26.20
C ASN A 446 2.50 -18.73 25.93
N PHE A 447 2.39 -17.80 26.89
CA PHE A 447 3.09 -16.53 26.82
C PHE A 447 4.61 -16.72 26.88
N VAL A 448 5.36 -15.92 26.12
CA VAL A 448 6.82 -15.93 26.14
C VAL A 448 7.31 -14.95 27.21
N ASN A 449 7.96 -15.44 28.26
CA ASN A 449 8.46 -14.64 29.36
C ASN A 449 9.61 -13.72 28.91
N ALA A 450 9.54 -12.43 29.26
CA ALA A 450 10.59 -11.43 29.02
C ALA A 450 11.40 -11.09 30.29
N GLY A 451 11.05 -11.69 31.43
CA GLY A 451 11.71 -11.46 32.72
C GLY A 451 10.93 -10.49 33.62
N PRO A 452 11.58 -9.94 34.65
CA PRO A 452 11.03 -8.85 35.46
C PRO A 452 10.87 -7.54 34.66
N GLU A 453 10.03 -6.62 35.15
CA GLU A 453 9.92 -5.24 34.62
C GLU A 453 11.30 -4.55 34.60
N GLY A 454 11.58 -3.77 33.55
CA GLY A 454 12.85 -3.08 33.31
C GLY A 454 14.00 -3.96 32.82
N SER A 455 13.73 -5.23 32.47
CA SER A 455 14.77 -6.16 31.98
C SER A 455 14.75 -6.39 30.47
N VAL A 456 13.80 -5.79 29.74
CA VAL A 456 13.64 -5.99 28.30
C VAL A 456 14.89 -5.57 27.52
N ASP A 457 15.47 -4.42 27.86
CA ASP A 457 16.70 -3.91 27.24
C ASP A 457 17.94 -4.78 27.51
N SER A 458 17.86 -5.70 28.49
CA SER A 458 18.93 -6.66 28.82
C SER A 458 18.81 -7.99 28.07
N GLN A 459 17.70 -8.20 27.36
CA GLN A 459 17.50 -9.35 26.48
C GLN A 459 18.00 -9.02 25.06
N PRO A 460 18.42 -10.02 24.26
CA PRO A 460 18.82 -9.77 22.88
C PRO A 460 17.66 -9.08 22.13
N PRO A 461 17.94 -7.99 21.38
CA PRO A 461 16.93 -7.26 20.64
C PRO A 461 16.10 -8.19 19.76
N GLN A 462 14.77 -8.07 19.85
CA GLN A 462 13.89 -8.83 18.99
C GLN A 462 13.86 -8.21 17.60
N VAL A 463 14.71 -8.72 16.71
CA VAL A 463 14.81 -8.24 15.34
C VAL A 463 13.53 -8.53 14.57
N LEU A 464 12.89 -7.46 14.14
CA LEU A 464 11.65 -7.48 13.39
C LEU A 464 11.87 -6.88 12.01
N GLY A 465 11.33 -7.52 10.97
CA GLY A 465 11.20 -7.03 9.61
C GLY A 465 9.85 -7.46 9.03
N SER A 466 9.73 -7.48 7.71
CA SER A 466 8.55 -8.08 7.06
C SER A 466 8.90 -8.78 5.75
N VAL A 467 8.13 -9.82 5.43
CA VAL A 467 8.18 -10.51 4.14
C VAL A 467 6.76 -10.62 3.60
N ASP A 468 6.53 -9.91 2.49
CA ASP A 468 5.19 -9.63 1.96
C ASP A 468 4.27 -9.12 3.10
N GLN A 469 3.08 -9.72 3.29
CA GLN A 469 2.13 -9.31 4.32
C GLN A 469 2.38 -9.92 5.72
N ASN A 470 3.54 -10.52 5.96
CA ASN A 470 3.87 -11.15 7.23
C ASN A 470 4.93 -10.35 7.98
N LEU A 471 4.80 -10.26 9.29
CA LEU A 471 5.91 -9.86 10.15
C LEU A 471 6.96 -10.96 10.18
N ALA A 472 8.22 -10.57 10.13
CA ALA A 472 9.36 -11.48 10.10
C ALA A 472 10.17 -11.29 11.39
N LEU A 473 10.05 -12.23 12.32
CA LEU A 473 10.77 -12.22 13.60
C LEU A 473 11.97 -13.16 13.53
N VAL A 474 13.18 -12.64 13.74
CA VAL A 474 14.38 -13.48 13.82
C VAL A 474 14.41 -14.17 15.19
N THR A 475 14.38 -15.51 15.20
CA THR A 475 14.28 -16.29 16.43
C THR A 475 15.61 -16.93 16.87
N GLY A 476 16.68 -16.74 16.11
CA GLY A 476 18.03 -17.21 16.42
C GLY A 476 18.76 -17.79 15.22
N VAL A 477 19.87 -18.47 15.47
CA VAL A 477 20.70 -19.12 14.45
C VAL A 477 20.67 -20.64 14.65
N ALA A 478 20.37 -21.39 13.58
CA ALA A 478 20.44 -22.84 13.56
C ALA A 478 21.17 -23.31 12.29
N ASN A 479 22.08 -24.28 12.43
CA ASN A 479 22.86 -24.83 11.31
C ASN A 479 23.58 -23.76 10.46
N GLY A 480 24.09 -22.71 11.11
CA GLY A 480 24.78 -21.60 10.43
C GLY A 480 23.86 -20.68 9.63
N LYS A 481 22.55 -20.69 9.90
CA LYS A 481 21.55 -19.85 9.24
C LYS A 481 20.68 -19.15 10.27
N ASN A 482 20.28 -17.92 10.00
CA ASN A 482 19.28 -17.23 10.80
C ASN A 482 17.90 -17.84 10.52
N VAL A 483 17.16 -18.20 11.56
CA VAL A 483 15.80 -18.73 11.47
C VAL A 483 14.83 -17.57 11.70
N VAL A 484 13.88 -17.40 10.78
CA VAL A 484 12.93 -16.30 10.80
C VAL A 484 11.52 -16.88 10.81
N SER A 485 10.74 -16.52 11.83
CA SER A 485 9.32 -16.86 11.92
C SER A 485 8.48 -15.81 11.20
N LEU A 486 7.59 -16.27 10.32
CA LEU A 486 6.62 -15.41 9.65
C LEU A 486 5.33 -15.41 10.46
N LEU A 487 4.89 -14.23 10.89
CA LEU A 487 3.74 -14.06 11.77
C LEU A 487 2.66 -13.22 11.08
N ASN A 488 1.41 -13.60 11.28
CA ASN A 488 0.27 -12.75 10.92
C ASN A 488 0.33 -11.45 11.74
N PRO A 489 0.30 -10.25 11.11
CA PRO A 489 0.53 -8.99 11.82
C PRO A 489 -0.51 -8.66 12.90
N GLN A 490 -1.74 -9.17 12.79
CA GLN A 490 -2.81 -8.87 13.74
C GLN A 490 -2.85 -9.87 14.92
N THR A 491 -2.73 -11.16 14.61
CA THR A 491 -2.90 -12.25 15.59
C THR A 491 -1.57 -12.77 16.15
N LEU A 492 -0.46 -12.44 15.50
CA LEU A 492 0.87 -13.02 15.73
C LEU A 492 0.91 -14.55 15.59
N ALA A 493 -0.10 -15.15 14.97
CA ALA A 493 -0.10 -16.57 14.64
C ALA A 493 0.99 -16.88 13.61
N SER A 494 1.66 -18.02 13.75
CA SER A 494 2.70 -18.44 12.81
C SER A 494 2.09 -18.81 11.45
N ASN A 495 2.59 -18.15 10.41
CA ASN A 495 2.32 -18.40 8.99
C ASN A 495 3.46 -19.18 8.30
N GLY A 496 4.47 -19.62 9.07
CA GLY A 496 5.58 -20.43 8.60
C GLY A 496 6.95 -19.91 9.07
N THR A 497 8.00 -20.47 8.48
CA THR A 497 9.40 -20.10 8.77
C THR A 497 10.22 -20.03 7.49
N LEU A 498 11.23 -19.17 7.46
CA LEU A 498 12.28 -19.15 6.44
C LEU A 498 13.67 -19.15 7.10
N THR A 499 14.71 -19.35 6.30
CA THR A 499 16.09 -19.29 6.78
C THR A 499 16.93 -18.36 5.92
N LEU A 500 17.78 -17.54 6.52
CA LEU A 500 18.73 -16.67 5.83
C LEU A 500 20.16 -17.18 6.03
N ASN A 501 20.92 -17.32 4.94
CA ASN A 501 22.26 -17.89 4.94
C ASN A 501 23.29 -16.88 5.48
N ASN A 502 23.30 -16.69 6.80
CA ASN A 502 24.33 -15.99 7.56
C ASN A 502 24.58 -16.71 8.88
N PRO A 503 25.84 -17.02 9.25
CA PRO A 503 26.14 -17.72 10.50
C PRO A 503 26.09 -16.82 11.73
N ASN A 504 26.22 -15.51 11.57
CA ASN A 504 26.14 -14.57 12.69
C ASN A 504 24.67 -14.17 12.95
N PRO A 505 24.27 -13.99 14.21
CA PRO A 505 22.96 -13.43 14.53
C PRO A 505 22.77 -12.08 13.87
N LEU A 506 21.67 -11.90 13.15
CA LEU A 506 21.28 -10.60 12.62
C LEU A 506 20.80 -9.69 13.76
N THR A 507 21.08 -8.40 13.64
CA THR A 507 20.65 -7.34 14.57
C THR A 507 19.71 -6.32 13.92
N GLY A 508 19.27 -6.59 12.69
CA GLY A 508 18.29 -5.79 11.98
C GLY A 508 17.78 -6.56 10.77
N LEU A 509 16.51 -6.35 10.42
CA LEU A 509 15.87 -6.96 9.26
C LEU A 509 14.90 -5.94 8.66
N SER A 510 15.02 -5.68 7.37
CA SER A 510 14.15 -4.71 6.69
C SER A 510 12.79 -5.29 6.32
N GLU A 511 11.90 -4.42 5.86
CA GLU A 511 10.77 -4.82 5.04
C GLU A 511 11.25 -5.46 3.73
N SER A 512 10.42 -6.32 3.13
CA SER A 512 10.76 -6.95 1.86
C SER A 512 10.47 -6.05 0.67
N PHE A 513 11.27 -6.19 -0.39
CA PHE A 513 11.08 -5.50 -1.67
C PHE A 513 11.50 -6.37 -2.84
N ARG A 514 11.31 -5.84 -4.06
CA ARG A 514 11.55 -6.57 -5.31
C ARG A 514 12.36 -5.71 -6.28
N PRO A 515 13.70 -5.84 -6.30
CA PRO A 515 14.54 -5.03 -7.17
C PRO A 515 14.32 -5.33 -8.65
N ASP A 516 13.83 -6.53 -8.99
CA ASP A 516 13.50 -6.94 -10.36
C ASP A 516 12.33 -6.15 -10.97
N LEU A 517 11.52 -5.47 -10.15
CA LEU A 517 10.46 -4.59 -10.62
C LEU A 517 10.98 -3.30 -11.25
N ALA A 518 12.26 -2.95 -11.07
CA ALA A 518 12.83 -1.74 -11.65
C ALA A 518 12.55 -1.64 -13.16
N ASN A 519 12.09 -0.46 -13.60
CA ASN A 519 11.74 -0.16 -15.00
C ASN A 519 10.54 -0.91 -15.60
N SER A 520 9.83 -1.74 -14.83
CA SER A 520 8.61 -2.39 -15.30
C SER A 520 7.45 -1.41 -15.48
N ALA A 521 6.42 -1.84 -16.23
CA ALA A 521 5.10 -1.24 -16.16
C ALA A 521 4.26 -2.09 -15.20
N LEU A 522 4.22 -1.68 -13.93
CA LEU A 522 3.53 -2.39 -12.85
C LEU A 522 2.06 -1.98 -12.80
N ILE A 523 1.19 -2.99 -12.86
CA ILE A 523 -0.22 -2.88 -12.52
C ILE A 523 -0.45 -3.84 -11.35
N ASP A 524 -0.65 -3.27 -10.17
CA ASP A 524 -0.92 -4.01 -8.93
C ASP A 524 -2.38 -3.81 -8.53
N VAL A 525 -3.11 -4.91 -8.34
CA VAL A 525 -4.53 -4.87 -8.00
C VAL A 525 -4.79 -5.62 -6.71
N GLN A 526 -5.35 -4.89 -5.75
CA GLN A 526 -5.85 -5.39 -4.48
C GLN A 526 -7.33 -5.76 -4.64
N GLY A 527 -7.62 -7.05 -4.80
CA GLY A 527 -8.96 -7.58 -5.06
C GLY A 527 -9.08 -8.26 -6.42
N ASN A 528 -10.31 -8.42 -6.90
CA ASN A 528 -10.62 -9.10 -8.15
C ASN A 528 -10.48 -8.17 -9.37
N VAL A 529 -10.19 -8.79 -10.52
CA VAL A 529 -10.19 -8.14 -11.83
C VAL A 529 -11.23 -8.82 -12.72
N GLN A 530 -12.21 -8.04 -13.15
CA GLN A 530 -13.19 -8.50 -14.12
C GLN A 530 -12.55 -8.62 -15.52
N SER A 531 -11.78 -7.61 -15.94
CA SER A 531 -10.94 -7.75 -17.13
C SER A 531 -9.78 -6.76 -17.22
N LEU A 532 -8.63 -7.25 -17.70
CA LEU A 532 -7.56 -6.44 -18.28
C LEU A 532 -7.61 -6.55 -19.81
N ARG A 533 -7.60 -5.43 -20.53
CA ARG A 533 -7.65 -5.39 -21.99
C ARG A 533 -6.55 -4.50 -22.56
N ALA A 534 -5.75 -5.05 -23.48
CA ALA A 534 -4.69 -4.31 -24.18
C ALA A 534 -4.51 -4.76 -25.64
N LYS A 535 -3.95 -3.89 -26.48
CA LYS A 535 -3.52 -4.25 -27.84
C LYS A 535 -2.11 -4.84 -27.80
N ASP A 536 -1.20 -4.19 -27.08
CA ASP A 536 0.15 -4.69 -26.88
C ASP A 536 0.65 -4.44 -25.46
N ALA A 537 1.47 -5.37 -24.99
CA ALA A 537 2.16 -5.26 -23.72
C ALA A 537 3.60 -5.76 -23.86
N THR A 538 4.56 -4.95 -23.42
CA THR A 538 5.96 -5.33 -23.25
C THR A 538 6.39 -4.91 -21.86
N GLY A 539 7.09 -5.79 -21.12
CA GLY A 539 7.56 -5.45 -19.77
C GLY A 539 6.44 -5.22 -18.75
N LEU A 540 5.24 -5.76 -18.99
CA LEU A 540 4.11 -5.68 -18.06
C LEU A 540 4.38 -6.58 -16.87
N VAL A 541 4.18 -6.05 -15.66
CA VAL A 541 3.98 -6.86 -14.46
C VAL A 541 2.55 -6.62 -14.01
N PHE A 542 1.70 -7.63 -14.15
CA PHE A 542 0.32 -7.57 -13.72
C PHE A 542 0.14 -8.50 -12.51
N ASN A 543 0.12 -7.91 -11.32
CA ASN A 543 -0.09 -8.62 -10.07
C ASN A 543 -1.51 -8.40 -9.56
N VAL A 544 -2.22 -9.48 -9.25
CA VAL A 544 -3.58 -9.42 -8.72
C VAL A 544 -3.69 -10.33 -7.51
N ALA A 545 -3.98 -9.71 -6.35
CA ALA A 545 -4.15 -10.43 -5.08
C ALA A 545 -5.42 -11.31 -5.03
N GLY A 546 -6.39 -11.06 -5.91
CA GLY A 546 -7.62 -11.85 -6.04
C GLY A 546 -7.76 -12.56 -7.38
N TYR A 547 -9.02 -12.80 -7.77
CA TYR A 547 -9.35 -13.51 -8.99
C TYR A 547 -9.16 -12.66 -10.24
N ILE A 548 -8.50 -13.21 -11.27
CA ILE A 548 -8.49 -12.61 -12.61
C ILE A 548 -9.49 -13.34 -13.49
N ASN A 549 -10.59 -12.70 -13.86
CA ASN A 549 -11.57 -13.29 -14.76
C ASN A 549 -11.06 -13.35 -16.22
N LEU A 550 -10.56 -12.23 -16.75
CA LEU A 550 -10.06 -12.15 -18.13
C LEU A 550 -8.83 -11.25 -18.26
N ALA A 551 -7.75 -11.77 -18.85
CA ALA A 551 -6.69 -10.95 -19.45
C ALA A 551 -6.70 -11.11 -20.98
N LYS A 552 -7.07 -10.06 -21.71
CA LYS A 552 -7.12 -10.04 -23.17
C LYS A 552 -6.08 -9.10 -23.73
N ILE A 553 -5.02 -9.64 -24.33
CA ILE A 553 -3.89 -8.86 -24.84
C ILE A 553 -3.53 -9.36 -26.25
N ASN A 554 -3.67 -8.55 -27.30
CA ASN A 554 -3.44 -9.07 -28.66
C ASN A 554 -1.98 -9.52 -28.90
N ARG A 555 -1.00 -8.84 -28.28
CA ARG A 555 0.41 -9.23 -28.29
C ARG A 555 1.08 -8.92 -26.94
N ALA A 556 1.70 -9.91 -26.31
CA ALA A 556 2.48 -9.71 -25.11
C ALA A 556 3.93 -10.22 -25.29
N THR A 557 4.91 -9.45 -24.81
CA THR A 557 6.32 -9.86 -24.77
C THR A 557 6.95 -9.54 -23.43
N ASP A 558 7.86 -10.38 -22.95
CA ASP A 558 8.69 -10.12 -21.76
C ASP A 558 7.84 -9.64 -20.56
N SER A 559 6.72 -10.31 -20.33
CA SER A 559 5.65 -9.86 -19.43
C SER A 559 5.26 -10.95 -18.45
N LEU A 560 4.80 -10.55 -17.28
CA LEU A 560 4.40 -11.45 -16.22
C LEU A 560 2.99 -11.11 -15.74
N ILE A 561 2.16 -12.15 -15.61
CA ILE A 561 0.79 -12.04 -15.13
C ILE A 561 0.61 -13.02 -13.97
N ILE A 562 0.17 -12.52 -12.82
CA ILE A 562 -0.07 -13.31 -11.61
C ILE A 562 -1.52 -13.11 -11.19
N GLY A 563 -2.25 -14.22 -11.01
CA GLY A 563 -3.62 -14.20 -10.48
C GLY A 563 -3.82 -15.26 -9.40
N GLN A 564 -4.68 -14.95 -8.42
CA GLN A 564 -4.89 -15.80 -7.26
C GLN A 564 -6.38 -16.08 -7.00
N PRO A 565 -7.08 -16.89 -7.83
CA PRO A 565 -6.61 -17.64 -9.01
C PRO A 565 -6.90 -16.96 -10.36
N PHE A 566 -6.41 -17.57 -11.45
CA PHE A 566 -6.54 -17.07 -12.81
C PHE A 566 -7.60 -17.83 -13.64
N GLY A 567 -8.61 -17.10 -14.12
CA GLY A 567 -9.72 -17.57 -14.95
C GLY A 567 -9.35 -17.79 -16.42
N HIS A 568 -9.26 -16.71 -17.21
CA HIS A 568 -9.01 -16.79 -18.65
C HIS A 568 -7.96 -15.81 -19.18
N ALA A 569 -7.09 -16.29 -20.08
CA ALA A 569 -6.14 -15.49 -20.86
C ALA A 569 -6.41 -15.67 -22.35
N GLU A 570 -6.57 -14.56 -23.05
CA GLU A 570 -6.64 -14.49 -24.52
C GLU A 570 -5.45 -13.66 -25.02
N ILE A 571 -4.33 -14.35 -25.25
CA ILE A 571 -3.06 -13.74 -25.70
C ILE A 571 -2.54 -14.51 -26.93
N PRO A 572 -3.05 -14.21 -28.14
CA PRO A 572 -2.76 -14.99 -29.34
C PRO A 572 -1.29 -14.89 -29.79
N LYS A 573 -0.59 -13.80 -29.46
CA LYS A 573 0.84 -13.61 -29.76
C LYS A 573 1.61 -13.40 -28.46
N ARG A 574 2.36 -14.40 -28.02
CA ARG A 574 3.17 -14.36 -26.78
C ARG A 574 4.64 -14.73 -27.05
N SER A 575 5.57 -14.02 -26.42
CA SER A 575 7.01 -14.32 -26.42
C SER A 575 7.59 -13.96 -25.05
N HIS A 576 8.17 -14.93 -24.34
CA HIS A 576 8.63 -14.75 -22.93
C HIS A 576 7.52 -14.14 -22.04
N VAL A 577 6.38 -14.82 -21.98
CA VAL A 577 5.25 -14.39 -21.15
C VAL A 577 4.93 -15.51 -20.18
N ASP A 578 5.07 -15.20 -18.89
CA ASP A 578 4.68 -16.13 -17.83
C ASP A 578 3.32 -15.71 -17.28
N ILE A 579 2.46 -16.71 -17.11
CA ILE A 579 1.16 -16.55 -16.48
C ILE A 579 1.13 -17.54 -15.32
N ILE A 580 1.19 -17.01 -14.11
CA ILE A 580 1.25 -17.79 -12.88
C ILE A 580 -0.10 -17.69 -12.17
N SER A 581 -0.61 -18.84 -11.73
CA SER A 581 -1.88 -18.93 -11.03
C SER A 581 -1.78 -19.81 -9.79
N SER A 582 -2.49 -19.44 -8.72
CA SER A 582 -2.84 -20.40 -7.67
C SER A 582 -3.81 -21.47 -8.23
N PRO A 583 -4.03 -22.61 -7.54
CA PRO A 583 -4.95 -23.66 -7.99
C PRO A 583 -6.35 -23.13 -8.33
N ARG A 584 -6.96 -23.74 -9.35
CA ARG A 584 -8.33 -23.42 -9.79
C ARG A 584 -9.17 -24.70 -9.92
N PRO A 585 -10.50 -24.61 -9.93
CA PRO A 585 -11.37 -25.79 -10.03
C PRO A 585 -11.24 -26.60 -11.34
N VAL A 586 -10.66 -26.02 -12.39
CA VAL A 586 -10.45 -26.67 -13.70
C VAL A 586 -8.98 -26.64 -14.08
N ASP A 587 -8.21 -27.64 -13.65
CA ASP A 587 -6.79 -27.75 -13.98
C ASP A 587 -6.54 -27.76 -15.50
N GLY A 588 -5.42 -27.13 -15.93
CA GLY A 588 -4.87 -27.29 -17.27
C GLY A 588 -5.45 -26.38 -18.36
N ARG A 589 -4.74 -25.28 -18.68
CA ARG A 589 -4.80 -24.62 -19.99
C ARG A 589 -3.38 -24.34 -20.48
N ASN A 590 -3.15 -24.51 -21.77
CA ASN A 590 -1.83 -24.39 -22.38
C ASN A 590 -1.19 -23.00 -22.14
N GLY A 591 -0.09 -22.97 -21.38
CA GLY A 591 0.70 -21.77 -21.09
C GLY A 591 0.20 -20.93 -19.92
N VAL A 592 -0.53 -21.54 -18.97
CA VAL A 592 -0.68 -21.02 -17.60
C VAL A 592 0.04 -21.99 -16.68
N GLN A 593 1.04 -21.50 -15.93
CA GLN A 593 1.72 -22.27 -14.89
C GLN A 593 0.90 -22.19 -13.61
N VAL A 594 0.37 -23.34 -13.19
CA VAL A 594 -0.35 -23.46 -11.92
C VAL A 594 0.66 -23.81 -10.83
N ASN A 595 0.82 -22.91 -9.86
CA ASN A 595 1.65 -23.11 -8.69
C ASN A 595 0.74 -23.36 -7.47
N LYS A 596 0.76 -24.61 -6.96
CA LYS A 596 -0.10 -25.01 -5.84
C LYS A 596 0.21 -24.32 -4.53
N ASN A 597 1.44 -23.84 -4.39
CA ASN A 597 1.92 -23.18 -3.18
C ASN A 597 2.15 -21.69 -3.42
N LEU A 598 1.53 -21.10 -4.46
CA LEU A 598 1.62 -19.67 -4.71
C LEU A 598 1.05 -18.92 -3.51
N LYS A 599 1.93 -18.26 -2.76
CA LYS A 599 1.54 -17.37 -1.66
C LYS A 599 1.07 -16.04 -2.23
N GLN A 600 0.32 -15.30 -1.43
CA GLN A 600 -0.01 -13.92 -1.77
C GLN A 600 1.27 -13.09 -1.93
N ILE A 601 1.29 -12.32 -3.01
CA ILE A 601 2.39 -11.47 -3.41
C ILE A 601 1.95 -10.01 -3.25
N GLY A 602 2.73 -9.22 -2.51
CA GLY A 602 2.50 -7.78 -2.41
C GLY A 602 1.32 -7.35 -1.51
N PRO A 603 1.07 -6.03 -1.38
CA PRO A 603 1.08 -5.07 -2.49
C PRO A 603 2.47 -4.68 -2.98
N LEU A 604 2.60 -4.44 -4.28
CA LEU A 604 3.89 -4.19 -4.92
C LEU A 604 4.15 -2.71 -5.14
N SER A 605 5.42 -2.32 -4.97
CA SER A 605 5.89 -1.00 -5.35
C SER A 605 7.20 -1.07 -6.11
N LEU A 606 7.41 -0.08 -6.97
CA LEU A 606 8.66 0.05 -7.70
C LEU A 606 9.78 0.58 -6.79
N PRO A 607 11.01 0.07 -6.94
CA PRO A 607 12.15 0.50 -6.13
C PRO A 607 12.73 1.86 -6.55
N GLY A 608 12.43 2.37 -7.74
CA GLY A 608 13.03 3.60 -8.29
C GLY A 608 12.04 4.61 -8.87
N ARG A 609 12.46 5.87 -8.88
CA ARG A 609 11.91 6.97 -9.69
C ARG A 609 12.98 7.52 -10.60
#